data_AF-M3FZ82-F1
#
_entry.id   AF-M3FZ82-F1
#
_cell.length_a   1.000
_cell.length_b   1.000
_cell.length_c   1.000
_cell.angle_alpha   90.00
_cell.angle_beta   90.00
_cell.angle_gamma   90.00
#
_symmetry.space_group_name_H-M   'P 1'
#
loop_
_entity.id
_entity.type
_entity.pdbx_description
1 polymer ?
#
loop_
_entity_poly.entity_id
_entity_poly.type
_entity_poly.pdbx_seq_one_letter_code
_entity_poly.pdbx_strand_id
1 'polypeptide(L)'
;MNPFLAGLLEFSILLFTRDFLDTKNTFPTLHKYNHVLIILCAMASFSSFFVNLTQGALQVAILGLLTAISILASGIKALMSGFRPARYFMIAFSALLLGGAFYALKTIGAIPVSFVTEYSMQIGSGLEVTLLSLGLGDRISILIKEKQETQKELIREQNDSIEKQAKLNESFARFVPSKLIHLLGKNEVIQVALGDQIQKEMTVYFPIFVLLLNFLKV
;
A
#
# COMPACT_ATOMS: atom_id res chain seq x y z
N MET A 1 -4.95 -35.28 7.59
CA MET A 1 -4.95 -33.85 7.97
C MET A 1 -6.37 -33.44 8.30
N ASN A 2 -6.59 -32.66 9.36
CA ASN A 2 -7.94 -32.20 9.70
C ASN A 2 -8.42 -31.19 8.63
N PRO A 3 -9.59 -31.38 7.96
CA PRO A 3 -10.04 -30.51 6.88
C PRO A 3 -10.07 -29.03 7.24
N PHE A 4 -10.35 -28.70 8.51
CA PHE A 4 -10.28 -27.33 9.02
C PHE A 4 -8.89 -26.70 8.87
N LEU A 5 -7.84 -27.42 9.28
CA LEU A 5 -6.46 -26.91 9.20
C LEU A 5 -6.01 -26.76 7.75
N ALA A 6 -6.44 -27.67 6.88
CA ALA A 6 -6.12 -27.61 5.46
C ALA A 6 -6.75 -26.38 4.80
N GLY A 7 -8.03 -26.11 5.04
CA GLY A 7 -8.69 -24.91 4.53
C GLY A 7 -8.08 -23.62 5.08
N LEU A 8 -7.62 -23.61 6.34
CA LEU A 8 -6.93 -22.46 6.91
C LEU A 8 -5.58 -22.20 6.23
N LEU A 9 -4.82 -23.24 5.90
CA LEU A 9 -3.56 -23.13 5.16
C LEU A 9 -3.80 -22.56 3.75
N GLU A 10 -4.82 -23.07 3.03
CA GLU A 10 -5.22 -22.57 1.71
C GLU A 10 -5.64 -21.09 1.75
N PHE A 11 -6.39 -20.72 2.79
CA PHE A 11 -6.76 -19.33 3.04
C PHE A 11 -5.53 -18.42 3.24
N SER A 12 -4.60 -18.84 4.12
CA SER A 12 -3.38 -18.09 4.40
C SER A 12 -2.49 -17.92 3.16
N ILE A 13 -2.37 -18.98 2.34
CA ILE A 13 -1.49 -18.94 1.18
C ILE A 13 -2.06 -18.06 0.05
N LEU A 14 -3.39 -18.02 -0.10
CA LEU A 14 -4.05 -17.12 -1.05
C LEU A 14 -3.91 -15.65 -0.63
N LEU A 15 -4.07 -15.35 0.67
CA LEU A 15 -3.81 -14.00 1.20
C LEU A 15 -2.36 -13.59 0.98
N PHE A 16 -1.42 -14.49 1.31
CA PHE A 16 0.00 -14.25 1.10
C PHE A 16 0.29 -14.00 -0.38
N THR A 17 -0.23 -14.83 -1.29
CA THR A 17 -0.03 -14.67 -2.74
C THR A 17 -0.56 -13.32 -3.23
N ARG A 18 -1.75 -12.95 -2.78
CA ARG A 18 -2.40 -11.68 -3.14
C ARG A 18 -1.55 -10.49 -2.73
N ASP A 19 -1.09 -10.52 -1.48
CA ASP A 19 -0.33 -9.43 -0.89
C ASP A 19 1.09 -9.43 -1.43
N PHE A 20 1.78 -10.57 -1.53
CA PHE A 20 3.15 -10.73 -2.04
C PHE A 20 3.31 -10.24 -3.49
N LEU A 21 2.41 -10.65 -4.38
CA LEU A 21 2.47 -10.30 -5.79
C LEU A 21 1.77 -8.97 -6.12
N ASP A 22 1.26 -8.25 -5.11
CA ASP A 22 0.46 -7.02 -5.25
C ASP A 22 -0.61 -7.10 -6.36
N THR A 23 -1.31 -8.24 -6.39
CA THR A 23 -2.30 -8.54 -7.45
C THR A 23 -3.41 -7.50 -7.57
N LYS A 24 -3.66 -6.72 -6.50
CA LYS A 24 -4.68 -5.65 -6.48
C LYS A 24 -4.37 -4.57 -7.51
N ASN A 25 -3.12 -4.13 -7.59
CA ASN A 25 -2.72 -3.02 -8.44
C ASN A 25 -2.29 -3.50 -9.83
N THR A 26 -1.68 -4.68 -9.92
CA THR A 26 -1.13 -5.19 -11.19
C THR A 26 -2.13 -6.01 -12.01
N PHE A 27 -3.03 -6.78 -11.36
CA PHE A 27 -3.91 -7.76 -12.06
C PHE A 27 -5.33 -7.84 -11.45
N PRO A 28 -6.21 -6.86 -11.73
CA PRO A 28 -7.51 -6.73 -11.05
C PRO A 28 -8.49 -7.89 -11.34
N THR A 29 -8.41 -8.55 -12.49
CA THR A 29 -9.25 -9.73 -12.80
C THR A 29 -8.85 -10.95 -11.98
N LEU A 30 -7.55 -11.17 -11.81
CA LEU A 30 -7.03 -12.28 -11.00
C LEU A 30 -7.24 -12.02 -9.51
N HIS A 31 -7.14 -10.77 -9.09
CA HIS A 31 -7.48 -10.35 -7.73
C HIS A 31 -8.92 -10.72 -7.35
N LYS A 32 -9.90 -10.47 -8.23
CA LYS A 32 -11.30 -10.86 -8.01
C LYS A 32 -11.47 -12.37 -7.88
N TYR A 33 -10.82 -13.15 -8.75
CA TYR A 33 -10.85 -14.62 -8.69
C TYR A 33 -10.26 -15.15 -7.37
N ASN A 34 -9.08 -14.65 -6.99
CA ASN A 34 -8.42 -15.04 -5.73
C ASN A 34 -9.26 -14.63 -4.52
N HIS A 35 -9.96 -13.50 -4.57
CA HIS A 35 -10.87 -13.07 -3.50
C HIS A 35 -12.06 -14.01 -3.33
N VAL A 36 -12.67 -14.46 -4.43
CA VAL A 36 -13.73 -15.47 -4.39
C VAL A 36 -13.21 -16.78 -3.79
N LEU A 37 -12.01 -17.23 -4.21
CA LEU A 37 -11.40 -18.44 -3.64
C LEU A 37 -11.12 -18.30 -2.13
N ILE A 38 -10.65 -17.13 -1.66
CA ILE A 38 -10.43 -16.86 -0.24
C ILE A 38 -11.74 -17.01 0.55
N ILE A 39 -12.84 -16.47 0.04
CA ILE A 39 -14.17 -16.59 0.68
C ILE A 39 -14.60 -18.07 0.70
N LEU A 40 -14.43 -18.79 -0.40
CA LEU A 40 -14.78 -20.22 -0.47
C LEU A 40 -13.93 -21.06 0.51
N CYS A 41 -12.62 -20.79 0.64
CA CYS A 41 -11.76 -21.48 1.59
C CYS A 41 -12.14 -21.18 3.04
N ALA A 42 -12.53 -19.94 3.36
CA ALA A 42 -13.02 -19.57 4.68
C ALA A 42 -14.35 -20.28 4.99
N MET A 43 -15.26 -20.34 4.03
CA MET A 43 -16.53 -21.07 4.15
C MET A 43 -16.30 -22.57 4.32
N ALA A 44 -15.38 -23.17 3.54
CA ALA A 44 -15.04 -24.59 3.64
C ALA A 44 -14.38 -24.96 4.98
N SER A 45 -13.54 -24.06 5.50
CA SER A 45 -12.95 -24.21 6.83
C SER A 45 -14.06 -24.21 7.89
N PHE A 46 -15.00 -23.28 7.81
CA PHE A 46 -16.11 -23.21 8.76
C PHE A 46 -17.09 -24.40 8.64
N SER A 47 -17.39 -24.85 7.42
CA SER A 47 -18.26 -26.01 7.21
C SER A 47 -17.64 -27.32 7.68
N SER A 48 -16.31 -27.39 7.83
CA SER A 48 -15.61 -28.60 8.30
C SER A 48 -16.01 -29.03 9.72
N PHE A 49 -16.62 -28.16 10.53
CA PHE A 49 -17.17 -28.52 11.85
C PHE A 49 -18.50 -29.27 11.78
N PHE A 50 -19.25 -29.13 10.68
CA PHE A 50 -20.60 -29.67 10.54
C PHE A 50 -20.69 -30.86 9.57
N VAL A 51 -19.60 -31.15 8.85
CA VAL A 51 -19.55 -32.10 7.73
C VAL A 51 -18.71 -33.32 8.09
N ASN A 52 -19.07 -34.49 7.57
CA ASN A 52 -18.29 -35.73 7.74
C ASN A 52 -16.88 -35.59 7.17
N LEU A 53 -15.89 -36.21 7.82
CA LEU A 53 -14.46 -36.12 7.44
C LEU A 53 -14.19 -36.42 5.96
N THR A 54 -14.89 -37.40 5.38
CA THR A 54 -14.71 -37.80 3.97
C THR A 54 -15.17 -36.72 2.99
N GLN A 55 -16.27 -36.05 3.29
CA GLN A 55 -16.80 -34.96 2.46
C GLN A 55 -15.94 -33.71 2.60
N GLY A 56 -15.48 -33.39 3.82
CA GLY A 56 -14.54 -32.29 4.05
C GLY A 56 -13.20 -32.50 3.35
N ALA A 57 -12.67 -33.72 3.35
CA ALA A 57 -11.44 -34.04 2.62
C ALA A 57 -11.57 -33.84 1.11
N LEU A 58 -12.71 -34.21 0.51
CA LEU A 58 -12.97 -33.99 -0.92
C LEU A 58 -13.08 -32.50 -1.25
N GLN A 59 -13.77 -31.72 -0.42
CA GLN A 59 -13.91 -30.27 -0.59
C GLN A 59 -12.54 -29.57 -0.58
N VAL A 60 -11.71 -29.90 0.42
CA VAL A 60 -10.34 -29.38 0.53
C VAL A 60 -9.51 -29.79 -0.68
N ALA A 61 -9.59 -31.05 -1.14
CA ALA A 61 -8.83 -31.48 -2.31
C ALA A 61 -9.17 -30.67 -3.58
N ILE A 62 -10.46 -30.39 -3.80
CA ILE A 62 -10.92 -29.58 -4.94
C ILE A 62 -10.45 -28.13 -4.81
N LEU A 63 -10.60 -27.53 -3.62
CA LEU A 63 -10.16 -26.16 -3.37
C LEU A 63 -8.64 -26.00 -3.44
N GLY A 64 -7.88 -26.96 -2.93
CA GLY A 64 -6.43 -27.01 -3.03
C GLY A 64 -5.96 -27.05 -4.49
N LEU A 65 -6.63 -27.80 -5.36
CA LEU A 65 -6.31 -27.82 -6.79
C LEU A 65 -6.57 -26.45 -7.45
N LEU A 66 -7.73 -25.83 -7.16
CA LEU A 66 -8.04 -24.48 -7.66
C LEU A 66 -7.05 -23.43 -7.14
N THR A 67 -6.65 -23.54 -5.89
CA THR A 67 -5.66 -22.68 -5.23
C THR A 67 -4.29 -22.83 -5.89
N ALA A 68 -3.84 -24.05 -6.15
CA ALA A 68 -2.58 -24.29 -6.85
C ALA A 68 -2.57 -23.69 -8.26
N ILE A 69 -3.65 -23.85 -9.02
CA ILE A 69 -3.80 -23.25 -10.36
C ILE A 69 -3.77 -21.72 -10.27
N SER A 70 -4.49 -21.14 -9.30
CA SER A 70 -4.51 -19.70 -9.03
C SER A 70 -3.11 -19.15 -8.75
N ILE A 71 -2.35 -19.82 -7.87
CA ILE A 71 -1.00 -19.42 -7.45
C ILE A 71 -0.05 -19.43 -8.65
N LEU A 72 -0.07 -20.51 -9.44
CA LEU A 72 0.76 -20.62 -10.63
C LEU A 72 0.39 -19.56 -11.68
N ALA A 73 -0.91 -19.35 -11.94
CA ALA A 73 -1.37 -18.32 -12.86
C ALA A 73 -0.97 -16.91 -12.40
N SER A 74 -1.03 -16.64 -11.10
CA SER A 74 -0.62 -15.37 -10.49
C SER A 74 0.88 -15.15 -10.64
N GLY A 75 1.68 -16.16 -10.32
CA GLY A 75 3.14 -16.06 -10.45
C GLY A 75 3.60 -15.93 -11.90
N ILE A 76 2.99 -16.66 -12.86
CA ILE A 76 3.31 -16.52 -14.29
C ILE A 76 3.00 -15.11 -14.78
N LYS A 77 1.82 -14.57 -14.46
CA LYS A 77 1.47 -13.19 -14.85
C LYS A 77 2.43 -12.17 -14.25
N ALA A 78 2.80 -12.33 -12.97
CA ALA A 78 3.76 -11.45 -12.32
C ALA A 78 5.18 -11.54 -12.92
N LEU A 79 5.59 -12.72 -13.38
CA LEU A 79 6.83 -12.87 -14.15
C LEU A 79 6.77 -12.13 -15.49
N MET A 80 5.64 -12.24 -16.20
CA MET A 80 5.43 -11.57 -17.48
C MET A 80 5.40 -10.04 -17.34
N SER A 81 4.95 -9.50 -16.21
CA SER A 81 4.99 -8.06 -15.93
C SER A 81 6.37 -7.56 -15.49
N GLY A 82 7.39 -8.42 -15.42
CA GLY A 82 8.74 -8.06 -15.04
C GLY A 82 8.95 -7.84 -13.54
N PHE A 83 8.00 -8.27 -12.68
CA PHE A 83 8.14 -8.14 -11.23
C PHE A 83 9.23 -9.09 -10.71
N ARG A 84 10.43 -8.56 -10.44
CA ARG A 84 11.61 -9.37 -10.09
C ARG A 84 11.38 -10.31 -8.89
N PRO A 85 10.72 -9.90 -7.79
CA PRO A 85 10.44 -10.80 -6.67
C PRO A 85 9.57 -12.01 -7.03
N ALA A 86 8.79 -11.96 -8.12
CA ALA A 86 7.97 -13.08 -8.58
C ALA A 86 8.80 -14.31 -8.99
N ARG A 87 10.08 -14.13 -9.33
CA ARG A 87 10.99 -15.24 -9.64
C ARG A 87 11.21 -16.15 -8.43
N TYR A 88 11.51 -15.56 -7.27
CA TYR A 88 11.67 -16.31 -6.03
C TYR A 88 10.38 -17.04 -5.65
N PHE A 89 9.24 -16.36 -5.77
CA PHE A 89 7.92 -16.95 -5.54
C PHE A 89 7.66 -18.16 -6.44
N MET A 90 7.85 -18.04 -7.76
CA MET A 90 7.57 -19.14 -8.68
C MET A 90 8.48 -20.35 -8.47
N ILE A 91 9.77 -20.14 -8.17
CA ILE A 91 10.70 -21.22 -7.87
C ILE A 91 10.31 -21.89 -6.54
N ALA A 92 9.96 -21.10 -5.52
CA ALA A 92 9.51 -21.61 -4.22
C ALA A 92 8.28 -22.52 -4.35
N PHE A 93 7.23 -22.04 -5.01
CA PHE A 93 5.99 -22.79 -5.18
C PHE A 93 6.15 -23.99 -6.12
N SER A 94 7.04 -23.90 -7.11
CA SER A 94 7.38 -25.04 -7.97
C SER A 94 8.13 -26.13 -7.20
N ALA A 95 9.05 -25.76 -6.30
CA ALA A 95 9.72 -26.71 -5.42
C ALA A 95 8.75 -27.41 -4.46
N LEU A 96 7.80 -26.65 -3.87
CA LEU A 96 6.74 -27.22 -3.03
C LEU A 96 5.86 -28.20 -3.83
N LEU A 97 5.39 -27.80 -5.01
CA LEU A 97 4.53 -28.65 -5.86
C LEU A 97 5.25 -29.92 -6.30
N LEU A 98 6.53 -29.84 -6.65
CA LEU A 98 7.35 -31.02 -6.96
C LEU A 98 7.51 -31.94 -5.74
N GLY A 99 7.76 -31.38 -4.56
CA GLY A 99 7.82 -32.14 -3.31
C GLY A 99 6.52 -32.87 -2.99
N GLY A 100 5.38 -32.19 -3.20
CA GLY A 100 4.04 -32.75 -3.06
C GLY A 100 3.73 -33.81 -4.11
N ALA A 101 4.14 -33.62 -5.36
CA ALA A 101 3.98 -34.61 -6.43
C ALA A 101 4.74 -35.91 -6.11
N PHE A 102 6.00 -35.82 -5.67
CA PHE A 102 6.76 -37.00 -5.24
C PHE A 102 6.11 -37.71 -4.05
N TYR A 103 5.59 -36.96 -3.08
CA TYR A 103 4.88 -37.52 -1.93
C TYR A 103 3.60 -38.25 -2.36
N ALA A 104 2.84 -37.68 -3.30
CA ALA A 104 1.64 -38.30 -3.85
C ALA A 104 1.97 -39.59 -4.62
N LEU A 105 2.99 -39.56 -5.50
CA LEU A 105 3.44 -40.75 -6.25
C LEU A 105 3.91 -41.88 -5.31
N LYS A 106 4.61 -41.53 -4.23
CA LYS A 106 4.99 -42.46 -3.17
C LYS A 106 3.76 -43.05 -2.48
N THR A 107 2.77 -42.23 -2.15
CA THR A 107 1.56 -42.64 -1.42
C THR A 107 0.71 -43.63 -2.22
N ILE A 108 0.64 -43.49 -3.55
CA ILE A 108 -0.07 -44.42 -4.42
C ILE A 108 0.76 -45.66 -4.81
N GLY A 109 2.01 -45.76 -4.35
CA GLY A 109 2.90 -46.89 -4.62
C GLY A 109 3.53 -46.88 -6.02
N ALA A 110 3.50 -45.75 -6.74
CA ALA A 110 4.06 -45.65 -8.10
C ALA A 110 5.60 -45.59 -8.12
N ILE A 111 6.22 -45.15 -7.02
CA ILE A 111 7.68 -45.05 -6.87
C ILE A 111 8.12 -45.70 -5.56
N PRO A 112 9.34 -46.29 -5.52
CA PRO A 112 9.87 -46.88 -4.30
C PRO A 112 10.08 -45.83 -3.20
N VAL A 113 9.86 -46.25 -1.96
CA VAL A 113 10.15 -45.44 -0.79
C VAL A 113 11.66 -45.33 -0.64
N SER A 114 12.16 -44.11 -0.71
CA SER A 114 13.56 -43.73 -0.55
C SER A 114 13.62 -42.51 0.37
N PHE A 115 14.80 -42.16 0.89
CA PHE A 115 14.96 -40.95 1.70
C PHE A 115 14.40 -39.70 1.02
N VAL A 116 14.64 -39.55 -0.29
CA VAL A 116 14.17 -38.39 -1.06
C VAL A 116 12.65 -38.37 -1.18
N THR A 117 12.01 -39.51 -1.45
CA THR A 117 10.54 -39.60 -1.61
C THR A 117 9.80 -39.61 -0.26
N GLU A 118 10.47 -40.02 0.82
CA GLU A 118 9.96 -39.95 2.18
C GLU A 118 9.91 -38.51 2.70
N TYR A 119 10.98 -37.73 2.46
CA TYR A 119 11.12 -36.36 2.95
C TYR A 119 10.90 -35.29 1.86
N SER A 120 10.35 -35.65 0.69
CA SER A 120 10.23 -34.73 -0.46
C SER A 120 9.41 -33.48 -0.11
N MET A 121 8.33 -33.65 0.65
CA MET A 121 7.45 -32.58 1.05
C MET A 121 8.12 -31.62 2.07
N GLN A 122 8.89 -32.16 3.01
CA GLN A 122 9.65 -31.39 3.99
C GLN A 122 10.78 -30.61 3.33
N ILE A 123 11.52 -31.24 2.42
CA ILE A 123 12.58 -30.57 1.63
C ILE A 123 11.97 -29.46 0.77
N GLY A 124 10.87 -29.75 0.06
CA GLY A 124 10.16 -28.78 -0.77
C GLY A 124 9.68 -27.56 0.03
N SER A 125 9.06 -27.79 1.20
CA SER A 125 8.60 -26.71 2.08
C SER A 125 9.76 -25.91 2.70
N GLY A 126 10.87 -26.57 3.07
CA GLY A 126 12.06 -25.87 3.57
C GLY A 126 12.68 -24.94 2.50
N LEU A 127 12.77 -25.41 1.26
CA LEU A 127 13.20 -24.60 0.12
C LEU A 127 12.23 -23.46 -0.15
N GLU A 128 10.93 -23.73 -0.14
CA GLU A 128 9.89 -22.74 -0.34
C GLU A 128 10.02 -21.59 0.66
N VAL A 129 10.06 -21.87 1.97
CA VAL A 129 10.17 -20.84 3.01
C VAL A 129 11.46 -20.03 2.86
N THR A 130 12.58 -20.68 2.55
CA THR A 130 13.87 -20.01 2.34
C THR A 130 13.80 -19.06 1.15
N LEU A 131 13.26 -19.52 0.02
CA LEU A 131 13.12 -18.72 -1.19
C LEU A 131 12.11 -17.59 -1.04
N LEU A 132 10.98 -17.83 -0.36
CA LEU A 132 9.99 -16.80 -0.05
C LEU A 132 10.57 -15.72 0.87
N SER A 133 11.41 -16.09 1.84
CA SER A 133 12.11 -15.12 2.69
C SER A 133 13.03 -14.20 1.88
N LEU A 134 13.81 -14.76 0.95
CA LEU A 134 14.64 -13.97 0.03
C LEU A 134 13.79 -13.07 -0.88
N GLY A 135 12.70 -13.60 -1.44
CA GLY A 135 11.77 -12.82 -2.27
C GLY A 135 11.08 -11.70 -1.50
N LEU A 136 10.75 -11.91 -0.23
CA LEU A 136 10.20 -10.88 0.66
C LEU A 136 11.21 -9.77 0.93
N GLY A 137 12.48 -10.12 1.17
CA GLY A 137 13.56 -9.15 1.35
C GLY A 137 13.76 -8.25 0.12
N ASP A 138 13.75 -8.83 -1.07
CA ASP A 138 13.83 -8.08 -2.34
C ASP A 138 12.63 -7.15 -2.52
N ARG A 139 11.42 -7.66 -2.22
CA ARG A 139 10.19 -6.85 -2.27
C ARG A 139 10.22 -5.68 -1.28
N ILE A 140 10.63 -5.90 -0.03
CA ILE A 140 10.75 -4.83 0.97
C ILE A 140 11.76 -3.77 0.50
N SER A 141 12.87 -4.18 -0.11
CA SER A 141 13.88 -3.26 -0.64
C SER A 141 13.30 -2.37 -1.75
N ILE A 142 12.50 -2.94 -2.64
CA ILE A 142 11.77 -2.18 -3.67
C ILE A 142 10.81 -1.18 -3.04
N LEU A 143 9.98 -1.61 -2.09
CA LEU A 143 9.01 -0.74 -1.41
C LEU A 143 9.69 0.41 -0.64
N ILE A 144 10.84 0.15 -0.01
CA ILE A 144 11.63 1.19 0.66
C ILE A 144 12.15 2.20 -0.35
N LYS A 145 12.65 1.73 -1.51
CA LYS A 145 13.17 2.59 -2.57
C LYS A 145 12.06 3.47 -3.16
N GLU A 146 10.92 2.89 -3.51
CA GLU A 146 9.75 3.63 -4.01
C GLU A 146 9.31 4.70 -2.99
N LYS A 147 9.21 4.34 -1.71
CA LYS A 147 8.86 5.29 -0.65
C LYS A 147 9.89 6.43 -0.52
N GLN A 148 11.18 6.13 -0.64
CA GLN A 148 12.23 7.14 -0.60
C GLN A 148 12.19 8.08 -1.81
N GLU A 149 11.86 7.57 -3.00
CA GLU A 149 11.72 8.37 -4.22
C GLU A 149 10.52 9.32 -4.10
N THR A 150 9.35 8.82 -3.70
CA THR A 150 8.17 9.66 -3.45
C THR A 150 8.42 10.71 -2.37
N GLN A 151 9.12 10.36 -1.27
CA GLN A 151 9.47 11.33 -0.24
C GLN A 151 10.42 12.42 -0.75
N LYS A 152 11.39 12.07 -1.59
CA LYS A 152 12.30 13.05 -2.20
C LYS A 152 11.57 13.99 -3.14
N GLU A 153 10.61 13.50 -3.91
CA GLU A 153 9.76 14.33 -4.78
C GLU A 153 8.93 15.32 -3.97
N LEU A 154 8.26 14.85 -2.91
CA LEU A 154 7.49 15.72 -2.01
C LEU A 154 8.35 16.82 -1.37
N ILE A 155 9.57 16.50 -0.92
CA ILE A 155 10.49 17.50 -0.36
C ILE A 155 10.92 18.53 -1.41
N ARG A 156 11.16 18.10 -2.66
CA ARG A 156 11.49 19.01 -3.76
C ARG A 156 10.34 19.96 -4.06
N GLU A 157 9.12 19.44 -4.19
CA GLU A 157 7.92 20.25 -4.42
C GLU A 157 7.69 21.26 -3.28
N GLN A 158 7.90 20.85 -2.03
CA GLN A 158 7.82 21.74 -0.88
C GLN A 158 8.86 22.85 -0.93
N ASN A 159 10.13 22.53 -1.21
CA ASN A 159 11.19 23.53 -1.32
C ASN A 159 10.93 24.53 -2.46
N ASP A 160 10.48 24.06 -3.63
CA ASP A 160 10.12 24.91 -4.76
C ASP A 160 8.95 25.85 -4.39
N SER A 161 7.98 25.37 -3.60
CA SER A 161 6.87 26.18 -3.12
C SER A 161 7.31 27.25 -2.11
N ILE A 162 8.27 26.93 -1.24
CA ILE A 162 8.86 27.88 -0.28
C ILE A 162 9.68 28.92 -1.01
N GLU A 163 10.48 28.53 -2.01
CA GLU A 163 11.29 29.47 -2.81
C GLU A 163 10.39 30.42 -3.61
N LYS A 164 9.30 29.91 -4.21
CA LYS A 164 8.29 30.75 -4.88
C LYS A 164 7.65 31.74 -3.91
N GLN A 165 7.30 31.29 -2.70
CA GLN A 165 6.76 32.18 -1.65
C GLN A 165 7.77 33.24 -1.23
N ALA A 166 9.04 32.89 -1.05
CA ALA A 166 10.10 33.83 -0.71
C ALA A 166 10.31 34.89 -1.80
N LYS A 167 10.36 34.49 -3.08
CA LYS A 167 10.47 35.41 -4.22
C LYS A 167 9.26 36.34 -4.34
N LEU A 168 8.06 35.81 -4.09
CA LEU A 168 6.85 36.60 -4.09
C LEU A 168 6.84 37.62 -2.95
N ASN A 169 7.26 37.21 -1.75
CA ASN A 169 7.41 38.08 -0.59
C ASN A 169 8.45 39.19 -0.84
N GLU A 170 9.61 38.86 -1.43
CA GLU A 170 10.63 39.84 -1.82
C GLU A 170 10.09 40.83 -2.85
N SER A 171 9.34 40.34 -3.84
CA SER A 171 8.69 41.18 -4.85
C SER A 171 7.67 42.14 -4.20
N PHE A 172 6.83 41.65 -3.27
CA PHE A 172 5.89 42.49 -2.52
C PHE A 172 6.61 43.55 -1.67
N ALA A 173 7.72 43.20 -1.00
CA ALA A 173 8.51 44.15 -0.23
C ALA A 173 9.11 45.28 -1.08
N ARG A 174 9.36 45.03 -2.38
CA ARG A 174 9.78 46.08 -3.32
C ARG A 174 8.68 47.10 -3.60
N PHE A 175 7.42 46.66 -3.64
CA PHE A 175 6.27 47.54 -3.91
C PHE A 175 5.66 48.18 -2.65
N VAL A 176 5.85 47.57 -1.48
CA VAL A 176 5.37 48.05 -0.19
C VAL A 176 6.56 48.33 0.72
N PRO A 177 7.08 49.58 0.75
CA PRO A 177 8.18 49.94 1.63
C PRO A 177 7.80 49.65 3.08
N SER A 178 8.69 49.06 3.87
CA SER A 178 8.50 48.81 5.31
C SER A 178 8.12 50.08 6.10
N LYS A 179 8.51 51.25 5.59
CA LYS A 179 8.09 52.57 6.10
C LYS A 179 6.57 52.77 6.07
N LEU A 180 5.86 52.23 5.08
CA LEU A 180 4.39 52.28 4.99
C LEU A 180 3.72 51.46 6.12
N ILE A 181 4.28 50.30 6.45
CA ILE A 181 3.76 49.41 7.50
C ILE A 181 3.84 50.11 8.87
N HIS A 182 4.97 50.76 9.16
CA HIS A 182 5.13 51.59 10.36
C HIS A 182 4.21 52.82 10.35
N LEU A 183 3.95 53.44 9.20
CA LEU A 183 2.99 54.54 9.08
C LEU A 183 1.55 54.09 9.41
N LEU A 184 1.21 52.82 9.12
CA LEU A 184 -0.04 52.18 9.53
C LEU A 184 -0.04 51.70 11.00
N GLY A 185 1.10 51.79 11.69
CA GLY A 185 1.24 51.34 13.08
C GLY A 185 1.22 49.82 13.24
N LYS A 186 1.54 49.08 12.18
CA LYS A 186 1.61 47.60 12.19
C LYS A 186 3.07 47.14 12.18
N ASN A 187 3.31 45.90 12.60
CA ASN A 187 4.66 45.31 12.61
C ASN A 187 4.91 44.38 11.41
N GLU A 188 3.86 43.87 10.77
CA GLU A 188 3.94 42.93 9.64
C GLU A 188 2.89 43.26 8.56
N VAL A 189 3.23 43.00 7.28
CA VAL A 189 2.33 43.24 6.13
C VAL A 189 1.03 42.43 6.25
N ILE A 190 1.09 41.23 6.83
CA ILE A 190 -0.05 40.31 6.96
C ILE A 190 -1.16 40.91 7.85
N GLN A 191 -0.82 41.85 8.73
CA GLN A 191 -1.76 42.50 9.65
C GLN A 191 -2.50 43.70 9.04
N VAL A 192 -2.16 44.07 7.80
CA VAL A 192 -2.75 45.21 7.11
C VAL A 192 -4.05 44.76 6.43
N ALA A 193 -5.17 45.32 6.86
CA ALA A 193 -6.49 45.06 6.29
C ALA A 193 -6.97 46.25 5.44
N LEU A 194 -7.83 45.98 4.44
CA LEU A 194 -8.48 47.06 3.68
C LEU A 194 -9.28 47.94 4.64
N GLY A 195 -8.99 49.24 4.64
CA GLY A 195 -9.63 50.23 5.51
C GLY A 195 -8.77 50.78 6.65
N ASP A 196 -7.59 50.19 6.93
CA ASP A 196 -6.67 50.67 7.99
C ASP A 196 -6.24 52.15 7.78
N GLN A 197 -6.03 52.57 6.52
CA GLN A 197 -5.77 53.97 6.18
C GLN A 197 -7.00 54.86 6.44
N ILE A 198 -8.19 54.39 6.06
CA ILE A 198 -9.44 55.16 6.18
C ILE A 198 -9.80 55.38 7.66
N GLN A 199 -9.58 54.38 8.52
CA GLN A 199 -9.91 54.48 9.95
C GLN A 199 -9.02 55.50 10.68
N LYS A 200 -7.73 55.56 10.32
CA LYS A 200 -6.79 56.54 10.87
C LYS A 200 -7.14 57.95 10.40
N GLU A 201 -7.46 58.14 9.12
CA GLU A 201 -7.91 59.44 8.63
C GLU A 201 -9.26 59.86 9.23
N MET A 202 -10.23 58.95 9.33
CA MET A 202 -11.56 59.23 9.91
C MET A 202 -11.44 59.67 11.38
N THR A 203 -10.49 59.10 12.14
CA THR A 203 -10.22 59.50 13.53
C THR A 203 -9.66 60.93 13.62
N VAL A 204 -8.91 61.39 12.62
CA VAL A 204 -8.33 62.75 12.59
C VAL A 204 -9.34 63.77 12.04
N TYR A 205 -10.12 63.42 11.02
CA TYR A 205 -11.10 64.32 10.42
C TYR A 205 -12.39 64.46 11.24
N PHE A 206 -12.80 63.44 11.99
CA PHE A 206 -14.05 63.49 12.76
C PHE A 206 -14.06 64.62 13.82
N PRO A 207 -13.01 64.83 14.64
CA PRO A 207 -12.94 65.98 15.54
C PRO A 207 -12.93 67.33 14.82
N ILE A 208 -12.21 67.43 13.69
CA ILE A 208 -12.08 68.66 12.89
C ILE A 208 -13.43 69.05 12.27
N PHE A 209 -14.15 68.07 11.74
CA PHE A 209 -15.49 68.26 11.17
C PHE A 209 -16.51 68.68 12.24
N VAL A 210 -16.47 68.07 13.42
CA VAL A 210 -17.31 68.46 14.57
C VAL A 210 -16.98 69.89 15.04
N LEU A 211 -15.71 70.28 15.07
CA LEU A 211 -15.28 71.65 15.37
C LEU A 211 -15.78 72.66 14.33
N LEU A 212 -15.70 72.34 13.04
CA LEU A 212 -16.21 73.17 11.95
C LEU A 212 -17.73 73.35 12.01
N LEU A 213 -18.48 72.28 12.31
CA LEU A 213 -19.92 72.34 12.50
C LEU A 213 -20.33 73.19 13.72
N ASN A 214 -19.54 73.18 14.78
CA ASN A 214 -19.75 74.07 15.93
C ASN A 214 -19.44 75.53 15.59
N PHE A 215 -18.45 75.79 14.74
CA PHE A 215 -18.13 77.15 14.28
C PHE A 215 -19.19 77.75 13.34
N LEU A 216 -19.86 76.92 12.54
CA LEU A 216 -20.95 77.34 11.63
C LEU A 216 -22.30 77.56 12.32
N LYS A 217 -22.41 77.23 13.62
CA LYS A 217 -23.63 77.42 14.44
C LYS A 217 -23.60 78.69 15.30
N VAL A 218 -22.62 79.58 15.09
CA VAL A 218 -22.51 80.91 15.69
C VAL A 218 -22.75 81.95 14.60
#